data_AF-A0AA40B2T4-F1
#
_entry.id   AF-A0AA40B2T4-F1
#
_cell.length_a   1.000
_cell.length_b   1.000
_cell.length_c   1.000
_cell.angle_alpha   90.00
_cell.angle_beta   90.00
_cell.angle_gamma   90.00
#
_symmetry.space_group_name_H-M   'P 1'
#
loop_
_entity.id
_entity.type
_entity.pdbx_description
1 polymer ?
#
loop_
_entity_poly.entity_id
_entity_poly.type
_entity_poly.pdbx_seq_one_letter_code
_entity_poly.pdbx_strand_id
1 'polypeptide(L)'
;MASFPSRPSKVTFDPAVQFEKQTTRKHGPTMAAEITTEIFQEFESKDITDAMLTEAALLFSENYGIWGTPDGRQGPKRGTRVKMSALRLRRDYLPDGACSSYVSIHVDNTLAGNAFACRWTYEGRQVCWVTQLVVHRDFRERRLATRLLEKLRKRDDEIFGIMSSHPAALIAISKACADFSFPHVPLGFMKTCASEVMAGSPIAYVKDAKPCGSLFQPDGTVSDANLVSGVDTNFFVDHEEPLSALRWLQSEELWALGDLPDGIEFLLVFEAPRRRSRSLSGHRVQVREPRDGDFSRKALS
;
A
#
# COMPACT_ATOMS: atom_id res chain seq x y z
N MET A 1 59.84 -10.38 -5.62
CA MET A 1 60.06 -11.17 -4.39
C MET A 1 59.61 -10.32 -3.22
N ALA A 2 58.59 -10.80 -2.47
CA ALA A 2 57.97 -10.21 -1.26
C ALA A 2 57.34 -8.80 -1.45
N SER A 3 56.25 -8.38 -0.80
CA SER A 3 55.65 -8.78 0.48
C SER A 3 54.15 -8.44 0.49
N PHE A 4 53.34 -9.29 1.12
CA PHE A 4 52.01 -8.93 1.62
C PHE A 4 52.12 -7.89 2.75
N PRO A 5 51.02 -7.16 3.04
CA PRO A 5 50.40 -7.42 4.35
C PRO A 5 48.86 -7.39 4.39
N SER A 6 48.36 -8.22 5.32
CA SER A 6 47.18 -8.06 6.20
C SER A 6 45.76 -7.95 5.62
N ARG A 7 45.00 -9.03 5.87
CA ARG A 7 43.52 -9.09 5.93
C ARG A 7 42.94 -8.06 6.92
N PRO A 8 41.81 -7.42 6.62
CA PRO A 8 40.85 -7.03 7.62
C PRO A 8 39.88 -8.18 7.96
N SER A 9 39.49 -8.15 9.22
CA SER A 9 38.71 -9.10 10.01
C SER A 9 37.40 -9.51 9.35
N LYS A 10 37.10 -10.82 9.40
CA LYS A 10 35.74 -11.33 9.21
C LYS A 10 34.85 -10.74 10.32
N VAL A 11 33.90 -9.89 9.94
CA VAL A 11 32.70 -9.70 10.76
C VAL A 11 31.81 -10.88 10.46
N THR A 12 31.83 -11.85 11.37
CA THR A 12 30.84 -12.93 11.43
C THR A 12 29.51 -12.30 11.80
N PHE A 13 28.56 -12.26 10.86
CA PHE A 13 27.15 -12.09 11.19
C PHE A 13 26.53 -13.47 11.41
N ASP A 14 25.90 -13.59 12.58
CA ASP A 14 25.27 -14.79 13.11
C ASP A 14 23.94 -15.05 12.36
N PRO A 15 23.79 -16.13 11.57
CA PRO A 15 22.55 -16.41 10.85
C PRO A 15 21.68 -17.31 11.73
N ALA A 16 21.00 -16.71 12.70
CA ALA A 16 19.98 -17.41 13.49
C ALA A 16 18.93 -16.43 14.01
N VAL A 17 17.95 -16.08 13.16
CA VAL A 17 16.62 -15.71 13.66
C VAL A 17 15.69 -16.83 13.25
N GLN A 18 15.61 -17.82 14.14
CA GLN A 18 14.62 -18.88 14.07
C GLN A 18 13.23 -18.26 14.23
N PHE A 19 12.32 -18.59 13.31
CA PHE A 19 10.89 -18.46 13.55
C PHE A 19 10.52 -19.37 14.73
N GLU A 20 10.33 -18.76 15.90
CA GLU A 20 9.97 -19.51 17.10
C GLU A 20 8.52 -19.99 17.02
N LYS A 21 8.38 -21.30 17.23
CA LYS A 21 7.12 -22.03 17.38
C LYS A 21 6.31 -21.47 18.54
N GLN A 22 5.00 -21.50 18.38
CA GLN A 22 4.03 -21.22 19.43
C GLN A 22 4.30 -22.05 20.70
N THR A 23 4.45 -21.30 21.80
CA THR A 23 3.91 -21.49 23.16
C THR A 23 4.28 -22.73 23.98
N THR A 24 5.04 -22.50 25.07
CA THR A 24 4.60 -22.91 26.42
C THR A 24 4.98 -21.85 27.47
N ARG A 25 4.02 -21.52 28.33
CA ARG A 25 4.07 -20.46 29.36
C ARG A 25 5.06 -20.76 30.49
N LYS A 26 5.81 -19.76 30.94
CA LYS A 26 6.21 -19.58 32.35
C LYS A 26 6.06 -18.12 32.77
N HIS A 27 5.36 -17.89 33.89
CA HIS A 27 5.04 -16.59 34.45
C HIS A 27 6.26 -15.95 35.14
N GLY A 28 6.53 -14.68 34.79
CA GLY A 28 7.42 -13.74 35.48
C GLY A 28 6.80 -12.33 35.37
N PRO A 29 7.18 -11.37 36.25
CA PRO A 29 6.29 -10.29 36.69
C PRO A 29 6.03 -9.23 35.63
N THR A 30 4.79 -8.76 35.62
CA THR A 30 4.19 -7.83 34.66
C THR A 30 4.75 -6.42 34.83
N MET A 31 5.63 -5.99 33.92
CA MET A 31 5.83 -4.57 33.62
C MET A 31 4.52 -4.07 33.00
N ALA A 32 3.96 -2.97 33.52
CA ALA A 32 2.77 -2.36 32.94
C ALA A 32 3.08 -2.01 31.47
N ALA A 33 2.39 -2.67 30.54
CA ALA A 33 2.51 -2.35 29.12
C ALA A 33 2.01 -0.93 28.92
N GLU A 34 2.87 -0.02 28.45
CA GLU A 34 2.45 1.28 27.96
C GLU A 34 1.41 1.07 26.85
N ILE A 35 0.21 1.61 27.03
CA ILE A 35 -0.86 1.50 26.05
C ILE A 35 -0.58 2.53 24.95
N THR A 36 -0.02 2.08 23.84
CA THR A 36 0.10 2.87 22.60
C THR A 36 -1.28 3.19 22.05
N THR A 37 -1.55 4.45 21.75
CA THR A 37 -2.84 4.88 21.16
C THR A 37 -2.70 5.03 19.64
N GLU A 38 -3.56 4.36 18.88
CA GLU A 38 -3.60 4.46 17.42
C GLU A 38 -4.96 5.00 16.96
N ILE A 39 -4.96 6.12 16.23
CA ILE A 39 -6.18 6.79 15.75
C ILE A 39 -6.15 6.88 14.23
N PHE A 40 -7.17 6.32 13.58
CA PHE A 40 -7.39 6.48 12.14
C PHE A 40 -8.38 7.60 11.88
N GLN A 41 -8.10 8.39 10.84
CA GLN A 41 -9.01 9.41 10.36
C GLN A 41 -9.18 9.26 8.85
N GLU A 42 -10.39 9.48 8.36
CA GLU A 42 -10.80 9.27 6.97
C GLU A 42 -11.49 10.54 6.47
N PHE A 43 -11.05 11.08 5.33
CA PHE A 43 -11.50 12.35 4.79
C PHE A 43 -11.78 12.24 3.28
N GLU A 44 -12.81 12.94 2.81
CA GLU A 44 -13.09 13.14 1.39
C GLU A 44 -12.45 14.43 0.88
N SER A 45 -12.25 14.58 -0.44
CA SER A 45 -11.58 15.74 -1.06
C SER A 45 -11.88 17.10 -0.42
N LYS A 46 -13.17 17.37 -0.18
CA LYS A 46 -13.68 18.66 0.34
C LYS A 46 -13.30 18.93 1.80
N ASP A 47 -13.03 17.88 2.57
CA ASP A 47 -12.75 17.94 4.01
C ASP A 47 -11.23 17.98 4.28
N ILE A 48 -10.40 17.88 3.23
CA ILE A 48 -8.94 17.90 3.34
C ILE A 48 -8.43 19.35 3.45
N THR A 49 -7.95 19.68 4.64
CA THR A 49 -7.45 21.01 4.99
C THR A 49 -5.98 21.20 4.61
N ASP A 50 -5.53 22.46 4.48
CA ASP A 50 -4.12 22.77 4.21
C ASP A 50 -3.18 22.32 5.35
N ALA A 51 -3.67 22.28 6.59
CA ALA A 51 -2.92 21.76 7.72
C ALA A 51 -2.60 20.26 7.55
N MET A 52 -3.58 19.45 7.14
CA MET A 52 -3.39 18.02 6.84
C MET A 52 -2.40 17.82 5.70
N LEU A 53 -2.49 18.65 4.64
CA LEU A 53 -1.55 18.58 3.53
C LEU A 53 -0.12 18.96 3.94
N THR A 54 0.02 19.92 4.86
CA THR A 54 1.32 20.31 5.39
C THR A 54 1.95 19.17 6.19
N GLU A 55 1.17 18.52 7.05
CA GLU A 55 1.63 17.37 7.84
C GLU A 55 2.01 16.18 6.93
N ALA A 56 1.16 15.85 5.95
CA ALA A 56 1.43 14.78 4.98
C ALA A 56 2.67 15.08 4.11
N ALA A 57 2.83 16.32 3.66
CA ALA A 57 3.99 16.76 2.89
C ALA A 57 5.29 16.68 3.71
N LEU A 58 5.23 17.00 5.01
CA LEU A 58 6.35 16.83 5.93
C LEU A 58 6.71 15.35 6.09
N LEU A 59 5.73 14.50 6.41
CA LEU A 59 5.90 13.06 6.56
C LEU A 59 6.57 12.47 5.30
N PHE A 60 6.04 12.78 4.11
CA PHE A 60 6.62 12.38 2.83
C PHE A 60 8.07 12.84 2.70
N SER A 61 8.31 14.14 2.92
CA SER A 61 9.62 14.77 2.75
C SER A 61 10.72 14.25 3.69
N GLU A 62 10.33 13.55 4.74
CA GLU A 62 11.21 12.96 5.76
C GLU A 62 11.34 11.44 5.65
N ASN A 63 10.38 10.75 5.03
CA ASN A 63 10.31 9.29 5.07
C ASN A 63 10.23 8.61 3.71
N TYR A 64 9.88 9.31 2.63
CA TYR A 64 9.64 8.65 1.34
C TYR A 64 10.92 8.16 0.66
N GLY A 65 11.91 9.04 0.46
CA GLY A 65 13.13 8.64 -0.23
C GLY A 65 14.18 9.75 -0.33
N ILE A 66 15.35 9.37 -0.84
CA ILE A 66 16.51 10.22 -1.11
C ILE A 66 16.76 10.20 -2.61
N TRP A 67 17.20 11.29 -3.23
CA TRP A 67 17.54 11.29 -4.65
C TRP A 67 18.80 10.46 -4.92
N GLY A 68 18.72 9.57 -5.91
CA GLY A 68 19.79 8.72 -6.38
C GLY A 68 20.84 9.50 -7.19
N THR A 69 21.70 8.76 -7.91
CA THR A 69 22.70 9.39 -8.79
C THR A 69 22.00 9.93 -10.04
N PRO A 70 22.10 11.23 -10.37
CA PRO A 70 21.56 11.74 -11.61
C PRO A 70 22.26 11.08 -12.80
N ASP A 71 21.51 10.72 -13.83
CA ASP A 71 21.96 10.14 -15.10
C ASP A 71 22.69 11.14 -16.02
N GLY A 72 23.41 12.11 -15.44
CA GLY A 72 24.06 13.21 -16.16
C GLY A 72 23.14 14.37 -16.55
N ARG A 73 21.84 14.32 -16.21
CA ARG A 73 20.89 15.45 -16.40
C ARG A 73 20.93 16.42 -15.22
N GLN A 74 20.55 17.69 -15.45
CA GLN A 74 20.28 18.65 -14.37
C GLN A 74 19.10 18.14 -13.54
N GLY A 75 19.41 17.54 -12.39
CA GLY A 75 18.44 16.96 -11.48
C GLY A 75 18.74 17.33 -10.02
N PRO A 76 17.85 16.93 -9.09
CA PRO A 76 18.07 17.11 -7.66
C PRO A 76 19.41 16.53 -7.22
N LYS A 77 20.07 17.19 -6.26
CA LYS A 77 21.40 16.76 -5.78
C LYS A 77 21.28 15.38 -5.14
N ARG A 78 22.11 14.42 -5.59
CA ARG A 78 22.27 13.09 -4.98
C ARG A 78 22.39 13.20 -3.46
N GLY A 79 21.72 12.30 -2.74
CA GLY A 79 21.78 12.24 -1.28
C GLY A 79 20.87 13.24 -0.58
N THR A 80 20.15 14.11 -1.30
CA THR A 80 19.13 14.98 -0.71
C THR A 80 17.76 14.30 -0.69
N ARG A 81 16.94 14.57 0.33
CA ARG A 81 15.60 14.00 0.41
C ARG A 81 14.70 14.48 -0.74
N VAL A 82 13.85 13.59 -1.23
CA VAL A 82 12.73 13.98 -2.10
C VAL A 82 11.81 14.89 -1.28
N LYS A 83 11.54 16.09 -1.80
CA LYS A 83 10.68 17.07 -1.13
C LYS A 83 9.33 17.17 -1.80
N MET A 84 8.30 17.26 -0.97
CA MET A 84 6.92 17.54 -1.35
C MET A 84 6.46 18.76 -0.57
N SER A 85 5.73 19.66 -1.23
CA SER A 85 5.06 20.78 -0.55
C SER A 85 3.56 20.51 -0.49
N ALA A 86 2.86 21.12 0.47
CA ALA A 86 1.40 21.03 0.56
C ALA A 86 0.72 21.51 -0.73
N LEU A 87 1.24 22.59 -1.34
CA LEU A 87 0.73 23.12 -2.61
C LEU A 87 0.88 22.10 -3.75
N ARG A 88 2.06 21.46 -3.86
CA ARG A 88 2.28 20.41 -4.84
C ARG A 88 1.38 19.20 -4.58
N LEU A 89 1.21 18.82 -3.31
CA LEU A 89 0.34 17.71 -2.93
C LEU A 89 -1.11 17.99 -3.34
N ARG A 90 -1.62 19.18 -3.06
CA ARG A 90 -2.96 19.61 -3.49
C ARG A 90 -3.11 19.54 -5.00
N ARG A 91 -2.18 20.16 -5.74
CA ARG A 91 -2.23 20.25 -7.21
C ARG A 91 -2.12 18.88 -7.88
N ASP A 92 -1.18 18.05 -7.45
CA ASP A 92 -0.82 16.82 -8.16
C ASP A 92 -1.66 15.61 -7.72
N TYR A 93 -2.18 15.60 -6.49
CA TYR A 93 -2.86 14.43 -5.90
C TYR A 93 -4.32 14.67 -5.53
N LEU A 94 -4.78 15.93 -5.51
CA LEU A 94 -6.17 16.32 -5.21
C LEU A 94 -6.70 17.32 -6.25
N PRO A 95 -6.67 17.00 -7.56
CA PRO A 95 -7.16 17.94 -8.56
C PRO A 95 -8.64 18.25 -8.38
N ASP A 96 -9.00 19.50 -8.70
CA ASP A 96 -10.37 19.97 -8.54
C ASP A 96 -11.36 19.11 -9.34
N GLY A 97 -12.46 18.73 -8.69
CA GLY A 97 -13.49 17.88 -9.28
C GLY A 97 -13.17 16.38 -9.29
N ALA A 98 -11.96 15.96 -8.88
CA ALA A 98 -11.65 14.55 -8.74
C ALA A 98 -12.19 13.97 -7.42
N CYS A 99 -12.66 12.71 -7.49
CA CYS A 99 -13.11 11.96 -6.32
C CYS A 99 -11.87 11.42 -5.59
N SER A 100 -11.36 12.19 -4.63
CA SER A 100 -10.17 11.84 -3.86
C SER A 100 -10.52 11.59 -2.39
N SER A 101 -9.74 10.74 -1.75
CA SER A 101 -9.85 10.46 -0.32
C SER A 101 -8.48 10.44 0.32
N TYR A 102 -8.45 10.78 1.61
CA TYR A 102 -7.27 10.82 2.44
C TYR A 102 -7.52 10.03 3.72
N VAL A 103 -6.60 9.15 4.07
CA VAL A 103 -6.60 8.44 5.36
C VAL A 103 -5.28 8.68 6.06
N SER A 104 -5.34 9.00 7.34
CA SER A 104 -4.18 9.13 8.21
C SER A 104 -4.25 8.17 9.39
N ILE A 105 -3.09 7.83 9.93
CA ILE A 105 -2.97 7.18 11.23
C ILE A 105 -2.02 7.99 12.12
N HIS A 106 -2.50 8.35 13.30
CA HIS A 106 -1.69 8.92 14.36
C HIS A 106 -1.40 7.87 15.43
N VAL A 107 -0.14 7.75 15.82
CA VAL A 107 0.32 6.91 16.93
C VAL A 107 0.90 7.84 17.99
N ASP A 108 0.28 7.84 19.18
CA ASP A 108 0.63 8.74 20.28
C ASP A 108 0.75 10.22 19.82
N ASN A 109 -0.27 10.68 19.08
CA ASN A 109 -0.39 12.00 18.46
C ASN A 109 0.65 12.34 17.37
N THR A 110 1.47 11.39 16.95
CA THR A 110 2.41 11.56 15.82
C THR A 110 1.81 10.97 14.55
N LEU A 111 1.82 11.69 13.43
CA LEU A 111 1.41 11.15 12.13
C LEU A 111 2.36 10.02 11.71
N ALA A 112 1.93 8.78 11.93
CA ALA A 112 2.72 7.58 11.68
C ALA A 112 2.57 7.08 10.24
N GLY A 113 1.53 7.50 9.53
CA GLY A 113 1.36 7.19 8.12
C GLY A 113 0.13 7.84 7.51
N ASN A 114 0.12 7.93 6.19
CA ASN A 114 -1.01 8.41 5.43
C ASN A 114 -1.11 7.74 4.05
N ALA A 115 -2.32 7.78 3.49
CA ALA A 115 -2.58 7.36 2.12
C ALA A 115 -3.55 8.33 1.43
N PHE A 116 -3.27 8.62 0.16
CA PHE A 116 -4.19 9.31 -0.75
C PHE A 116 -4.63 8.32 -1.83
N ALA A 117 -5.91 8.40 -2.20
CA ALA A 117 -6.41 7.75 -3.40
C ALA A 117 -7.27 8.70 -4.22
N CYS A 118 -7.28 8.45 -5.53
CA CYS A 118 -8.18 9.10 -6.47
C CYS A 118 -9.02 8.05 -7.20
N ARG A 119 -10.24 8.42 -7.55
CA ARG A 119 -11.27 7.54 -8.10
C ARG A 119 -11.84 8.07 -9.40
N TRP A 120 -12.03 7.18 -10.36
CA TRP A 120 -12.69 7.43 -11.64
C TRP A 120 -13.36 6.16 -12.16
N THR A 121 -14.20 6.32 -13.17
CA THR A 121 -14.91 5.19 -13.77
C THR A 121 -14.16 4.67 -15.00
N TYR A 122 -14.02 3.35 -15.09
CA TYR A 122 -13.54 2.66 -16.28
C TYR A 122 -14.55 1.55 -16.63
N GLU A 123 -15.15 1.60 -17.81
CA GLU A 123 -16.17 0.64 -18.27
C GLU A 123 -17.29 0.38 -17.25
N GLY A 124 -17.78 1.44 -16.60
CA GLY A 124 -18.83 1.35 -15.58
C GLY A 124 -18.38 0.80 -14.22
N ARG A 125 -17.09 0.50 -14.04
CA ARG A 125 -16.49 0.03 -12.79
C ARG A 125 -15.72 1.13 -12.10
N GLN A 126 -15.77 1.16 -10.78
CA GLN A 126 -15.07 2.18 -9.98
C GLN A 126 -13.60 1.78 -9.80
N VAL A 127 -12.70 2.62 -10.32
CA VAL A 127 -11.26 2.54 -10.05
C VAL A 127 -10.96 3.29 -8.76
N CYS A 128 -10.11 2.70 -7.92
CA CYS A 128 -9.48 3.30 -6.75
C CYS A 128 -7.96 3.20 -6.90
N TRP A 129 -7.35 4.32 -7.21
CA TRP A 129 -5.92 4.41 -7.43
C TRP A 129 -5.22 5.05 -6.25
N VAL A 130 -4.29 4.34 -5.64
CA VAL A 130 -3.48 4.86 -4.54
C VAL A 130 -2.42 5.77 -5.15
N THR A 131 -2.54 7.06 -4.89
CA THR A 131 -1.64 8.06 -5.48
C THR A 131 -0.44 8.36 -4.57
N GLN A 132 -0.60 8.17 -3.26
CA GLN A 132 0.50 8.27 -2.30
C GLN A 132 0.24 7.33 -1.13
N LEU A 133 1.29 6.65 -0.66
CA LEU A 133 1.29 5.86 0.56
C LEU A 133 2.62 6.08 1.27
N VAL A 134 2.58 6.62 2.48
CA VAL A 134 3.78 6.86 3.29
C VAL A 134 3.55 6.32 4.69
N VAL A 135 4.53 5.57 5.20
CA VAL A 135 4.60 5.17 6.61
C VAL A 135 5.92 5.67 7.15
N HIS A 136 5.82 6.36 8.29
CA HIS A 136 6.97 6.83 9.04
C HIS A 136 7.88 5.66 9.39
N ARG A 137 9.19 5.81 9.18
CA ARG A 137 10.16 4.70 9.26
C ARG A 137 10.12 3.93 10.58
N ASP A 138 9.98 4.65 11.70
CA ASP A 138 9.94 4.07 13.05
C ASP A 138 8.64 3.28 13.34
N PHE A 139 7.65 3.37 12.44
CA PHE A 139 6.38 2.66 12.53
C PHE A 139 6.17 1.65 11.38
N ARG A 140 7.20 1.40 10.57
CA ARG A 140 7.17 0.34 9.54
C ARG A 140 7.09 -1.05 10.19
N GLU A 141 6.75 -2.05 9.38
CA GLU A 141 6.60 -3.45 9.81
C GLU A 141 5.46 -3.72 10.81
N ARG A 142 4.69 -2.69 11.19
CA ARG A 142 3.50 -2.80 12.07
C ARG A 142 2.16 -2.93 11.33
N ARG A 143 2.20 -3.34 10.06
CA ARG A 143 1.03 -3.45 9.15
C ARG A 143 0.23 -2.15 8.97
N LEU A 144 0.80 -0.98 9.27
CA LEU A 144 0.10 0.30 9.15
C LEU A 144 -0.29 0.61 7.70
N ALA A 145 0.60 0.33 6.74
CA ALA A 145 0.31 0.50 5.31
C ALA A 145 -0.94 -0.29 4.88
N THR A 146 -1.03 -1.58 5.24
CA THR A 146 -2.19 -2.42 4.94
C THR A 146 -3.46 -1.85 5.57
N ARG A 147 -3.42 -1.47 6.85
CA ARG A 147 -4.59 -0.92 7.56
C ARG A 147 -5.04 0.43 7.00
N LEU A 148 -4.11 1.30 6.59
CA LEU A 148 -4.43 2.55 5.88
C LEU A 148 -5.20 2.25 4.59
N LEU A 149 -4.75 1.27 3.80
CA LEU A 149 -5.40 0.89 2.54
C LEU A 149 -6.75 0.20 2.74
N GLU A 150 -6.90 -0.63 3.78
CA GLU A 150 -8.18 -1.24 4.17
C GLU A 150 -9.24 -0.18 4.52
N LYS A 151 -8.80 0.92 5.14
CA LYS A 151 -9.64 2.08 5.47
C LYS A 151 -9.91 2.97 4.26
N LEU A 152 -8.91 3.17 3.41
CA LEU A 152 -9.02 3.97 2.19
C LEU A 152 -10.00 3.35 1.19
N ARG A 153 -10.10 2.02 1.15
CA ARG A 153 -11.00 1.27 0.27
C ARG A 153 -12.47 1.52 0.59
N LYS A 154 -13.24 1.88 -0.45
CA LYS A 154 -14.71 1.97 -0.41
C LYS A 154 -15.36 0.69 -0.92
N ARG A 155 -16.68 0.59 -0.73
CA ARG A 155 -17.47 -0.61 -1.02
C ARG A 155 -17.61 -0.87 -2.52
N ASP A 156 -17.76 0.22 -3.26
CA ASP A 156 -17.96 0.31 -4.70
C ASP A 156 -16.65 0.22 -5.49
N ASP A 157 -15.50 0.37 -4.84
CA ASP A 157 -14.19 0.16 -5.47
C ASP A 157 -14.05 -1.29 -6.00
N GLU A 158 -13.84 -1.42 -7.30
CA GLU A 158 -13.76 -2.70 -8.03
C GLU A 158 -12.40 -2.94 -8.67
N ILE A 159 -11.72 -1.86 -9.08
CA ILE A 159 -10.38 -1.91 -9.67
C ILE A 159 -9.44 -1.13 -8.76
N PHE A 160 -8.29 -1.71 -8.43
CA PHE A 160 -7.27 -1.08 -7.61
C PHE A 160 -5.99 -0.91 -8.41
N GLY A 161 -5.31 0.22 -8.20
CA GLY A 161 -4.05 0.52 -8.86
C GLY A 161 -3.05 1.23 -7.96
N ILE A 162 -1.77 0.94 -8.14
CA ILE A 162 -0.66 1.67 -7.54
C ILE A 162 0.57 1.62 -8.45
N MET A 163 1.32 2.71 -8.49
CA MET A 163 2.70 2.75 -8.96
C MET A 163 3.60 2.94 -7.74
N SER A 164 4.61 2.09 -7.58
CA SER A 164 5.58 2.27 -6.51
C SER A 164 6.90 1.57 -6.80
N SER A 165 8.00 2.23 -6.49
CA SER A 165 9.32 1.59 -6.43
C SER A 165 9.47 0.58 -5.28
N HIS A 166 8.61 0.61 -4.24
CA HIS A 166 8.83 -0.22 -3.05
C HIS A 166 7.92 -1.46 -3.03
N PRO A 167 8.47 -2.70 -3.05
CA PRO A 167 7.68 -3.94 -3.02
C PRO A 167 6.67 -4.05 -1.88
N ALA A 168 6.99 -3.49 -0.70
CA ALA A 168 6.10 -3.49 0.45
C ALA A 168 4.78 -2.76 0.20
N ALA A 169 4.76 -1.71 -0.63
CA ALA A 169 3.53 -1.00 -0.99
C ALA A 169 2.60 -1.87 -1.86
N LEU A 170 3.17 -2.61 -2.82
CA LEU A 170 2.43 -3.52 -3.70
C LEU A 170 1.86 -4.70 -2.91
N ILE A 171 2.63 -5.25 -1.97
CA ILE A 171 2.16 -6.31 -1.06
C ILE A 171 1.08 -5.77 -0.10
N ALA A 172 1.21 -4.53 0.36
CA ALA A 172 0.22 -3.93 1.26
C ALA A 172 -1.14 -3.75 0.57
N ILE A 173 -1.17 -3.26 -0.66
CA ILE A 173 -2.43 -3.08 -1.41
C ILE A 173 -3.04 -4.43 -1.84
N SER A 174 -2.22 -5.43 -2.21
CA SER A 174 -2.75 -6.75 -2.56
C SER A 174 -3.49 -7.38 -1.37
N LYS A 175 -2.87 -7.33 -0.18
CA LYS A 175 -3.47 -7.82 1.08
C LYS A 175 -4.71 -7.03 1.49
N ALA A 176 -4.68 -5.70 1.40
CA ALA A 176 -5.80 -4.86 1.81
C ALA A 176 -7.04 -5.00 0.91
N CYS A 177 -6.83 -5.17 -0.39
CA CYS A 177 -7.91 -5.02 -1.37
C CYS A 177 -8.39 -6.34 -1.98
N ALA A 178 -7.52 -7.34 -2.16
CA ALA A 178 -7.89 -8.60 -2.83
C ALA A 178 -7.40 -9.87 -2.13
N ASP A 179 -6.58 -9.76 -1.09
CA ASP A 179 -6.04 -10.86 -0.29
C ASP A 179 -5.30 -11.95 -1.11
N PHE A 180 -4.56 -11.52 -2.14
CA PHE A 180 -3.62 -12.40 -2.86
C PHE A 180 -2.17 -12.15 -2.45
N SER A 181 -1.37 -13.20 -2.54
CA SER A 181 0.08 -13.17 -2.33
C SER A 181 0.84 -13.15 -3.66
N PHE A 182 2.07 -12.65 -3.60
CA PHE A 182 3.07 -12.93 -4.61
C PHE A 182 3.59 -14.35 -4.34
N PRO A 183 3.75 -15.23 -5.36
CA PRO A 183 3.83 -14.93 -6.80
C PRO A 183 2.51 -14.97 -7.61
N HIS A 184 1.35 -15.17 -6.97
CA HIS A 184 0.05 -15.38 -7.63
C HIS A 184 -0.65 -14.08 -8.07
N VAL A 185 0.11 -13.14 -8.64
CA VAL A 185 -0.42 -11.85 -9.11
C VAL A 185 -1.32 -12.07 -10.33
N PRO A 186 -2.50 -11.43 -10.42
CA PRO A 186 -3.40 -11.54 -11.57
C PRO A 186 -2.89 -10.74 -12.78
N LEU A 187 -1.82 -11.22 -13.42
CA LEU A 187 -1.16 -10.55 -14.54
C LEU A 187 -2.06 -10.36 -15.77
N GLY A 188 -3.04 -11.25 -15.97
CA GLY A 188 -3.94 -11.20 -17.13
C GLY A 188 -4.77 -9.90 -17.20
N PHE A 189 -5.39 -9.50 -16.10
CA PHE A 189 -6.15 -8.25 -16.05
C PHE A 189 -5.25 -7.05 -16.29
N MET A 190 -4.09 -7.03 -15.65
CA MET A 190 -3.13 -5.93 -15.78
C MET A 190 -2.64 -5.78 -17.22
N LYS A 191 -2.30 -6.89 -17.89
CA LYS A 191 -1.89 -6.91 -19.30
C LYS A 191 -2.95 -6.28 -20.22
N THR A 192 -4.22 -6.58 -19.98
CA THR A 192 -5.32 -6.15 -20.85
C THR A 192 -5.79 -4.73 -20.54
N CYS A 193 -5.86 -4.35 -19.27
CA CYS A 193 -6.60 -3.15 -18.87
C CYS A 193 -5.73 -2.02 -18.30
N ALA A 194 -4.47 -2.26 -17.89
CA ALA A 194 -3.71 -1.26 -17.14
C ALA A 194 -3.53 0.05 -17.92
N SER A 195 -3.18 -0.01 -19.21
CA SER A 195 -3.00 1.18 -20.05
C SER A 195 -4.26 2.04 -20.15
N GLU A 196 -5.43 1.42 -20.35
CA GLU A 196 -6.69 2.16 -20.48
C GLU A 196 -7.19 2.69 -19.14
N VAL A 197 -7.04 1.90 -18.06
CA VAL A 197 -7.34 2.33 -16.69
C VAL A 197 -6.52 3.58 -16.35
N MET A 198 -5.21 3.56 -16.63
CA MET A 198 -4.31 4.69 -16.41
C MET A 198 -4.71 5.90 -17.26
N ALA A 199 -4.98 5.72 -18.56
CA ALA A 199 -5.38 6.81 -19.47
C ALA A 199 -6.68 7.54 -19.04
N GLY A 200 -7.57 6.85 -18.32
CA GLY A 200 -8.77 7.43 -17.72
C GLY A 200 -8.53 8.23 -16.44
N SER A 201 -7.31 8.24 -15.89
CA SER A 201 -7.01 8.88 -14.62
C SER A 201 -7.15 10.41 -14.70
N PRO A 202 -7.76 11.05 -13.68
CA PRO A 202 -7.73 12.50 -13.54
C PRO A 202 -6.37 13.01 -13.03
N ILE A 203 -5.46 12.11 -12.65
CA ILE A 203 -4.14 12.43 -12.12
C ILE A 203 -3.11 12.38 -13.25
N ALA A 204 -2.51 13.52 -13.59
CA ALA A 204 -1.62 13.64 -14.76
C ALA A 204 -0.46 12.63 -14.74
N TYR A 205 0.23 12.47 -13.61
CA TYR A 205 1.36 11.53 -13.53
C TYR A 205 0.96 10.08 -13.74
N VAL A 206 -0.30 9.70 -13.44
CA VAL A 206 -0.84 8.36 -13.70
C VAL A 206 -1.28 8.26 -15.16
N LYS A 207 -2.00 9.27 -15.65
CA LYS A 207 -2.54 9.33 -16.99
C LYS A 207 -1.47 9.28 -18.07
N ASP A 208 -0.39 10.01 -17.86
CA ASP A 208 0.66 10.21 -18.85
C ASP A 208 1.78 9.17 -18.74
N ALA A 209 1.79 8.36 -17.67
CA ALA A 209 2.75 7.29 -17.48
C ALA A 209 2.55 6.16 -18.50
N LYS A 210 3.67 5.60 -18.97
CA LYS A 210 3.68 4.53 -19.98
C LYS A 210 4.02 3.20 -19.32
N PRO A 211 3.10 2.22 -19.33
CA PRO A 211 3.41 0.86 -18.90
C PRO A 211 4.58 0.27 -19.70
N CYS A 212 5.48 -0.44 -19.02
CA CYS A 212 6.67 -1.05 -19.58
C CYS A 212 7.02 -2.37 -18.86
N GLY A 213 7.93 -3.14 -19.45
CA GLY A 213 8.25 -4.50 -19.04
C GLY A 213 7.60 -5.55 -19.95
N SER A 214 8.03 -6.80 -19.77
CA SER A 214 7.64 -7.92 -20.66
C SER A 214 6.14 -8.19 -20.71
N LEU A 215 5.37 -7.78 -19.68
CA LEU A 215 3.91 -7.94 -19.67
C LEU A 215 3.21 -7.12 -20.76
N PHE A 216 3.75 -5.95 -21.12
CA PHE A 216 3.13 -4.99 -22.03
C PHE A 216 3.73 -4.99 -23.44
N GLN A 217 4.76 -5.79 -23.69
CA GLN A 217 5.40 -5.87 -25.00
C GLN A 217 4.64 -6.86 -25.90
N PRO A 218 4.24 -6.45 -27.12
CA PRO A 218 3.36 -7.24 -27.99
C PRO A 218 4.03 -8.45 -28.65
N ASP A 219 5.36 -8.54 -28.65
CA ASP A 219 6.13 -9.49 -29.47
C ASP A 219 7.10 -10.37 -28.68
N GLY A 220 7.09 -10.32 -27.34
CA GLY A 220 8.02 -11.11 -26.53
C GLY A 220 9.48 -10.74 -26.75
N THR A 221 9.76 -9.54 -27.29
CA THR A 221 11.08 -8.94 -27.10
C THR A 221 11.35 -8.90 -25.59
N VAL A 222 12.53 -9.37 -25.20
CA VAL A 222 12.95 -9.31 -23.80
C VAL A 222 13.66 -7.98 -23.69
N SER A 223 13.11 -7.03 -22.92
CA SER A 223 13.93 -5.90 -22.48
C SER A 223 15.12 -6.45 -21.70
N ASP A 224 16.31 -5.87 -21.87
CA ASP A 224 17.52 -6.29 -21.13
C ASP A 224 17.34 -6.28 -19.59
N ALA A 225 16.30 -5.61 -19.10
CA ALA A 225 15.83 -5.71 -17.73
C ALA A 225 14.80 -6.86 -17.57
N ASN A 226 14.97 -7.74 -16.57
CA ASN A 226 13.98 -8.76 -16.20
C ASN A 226 12.69 -8.18 -15.60
N LEU A 227 12.32 -6.94 -15.93
CA LEU A 227 11.11 -6.27 -15.49
C LEU A 227 9.88 -6.91 -16.15
N VAL A 228 8.90 -7.29 -15.34
CA VAL A 228 7.63 -7.85 -15.83
C VAL A 228 6.58 -6.75 -15.97
N SER A 229 6.33 -5.98 -14.91
CA SER A 229 5.32 -4.92 -14.91
C SER A 229 5.83 -3.67 -14.21
N GLY A 230 6.05 -2.61 -14.98
CA GLY A 230 6.46 -1.32 -14.47
C GLY A 230 5.95 -0.15 -15.31
N VAL A 231 6.44 1.02 -14.96
CA VAL A 231 6.14 2.31 -15.60
C VAL A 231 7.41 3.14 -15.64
N ASP A 232 7.70 3.75 -16.78
CA ASP A 232 8.80 4.71 -16.88
C ASP A 232 8.34 6.05 -16.31
N THR A 233 8.83 6.36 -15.12
CA THR A 233 8.48 7.58 -14.37
C THR A 233 9.60 8.62 -14.40
N ASN A 234 10.78 8.27 -14.97
CA ASN A 234 12.01 9.06 -14.88
C ASN A 234 12.30 9.52 -13.43
N PHE A 235 11.92 8.70 -12.45
CA PHE A 235 11.98 9.07 -11.04
C PHE A 235 13.15 8.36 -10.36
N PHE A 236 14.29 9.06 -10.30
CA PHE A 236 15.58 8.51 -9.87
C PHE A 236 15.79 8.65 -8.35
N VAL A 237 15.01 7.92 -7.57
CA VAL A 237 15.19 7.83 -6.11
C VAL A 237 16.23 6.77 -5.79
N ASP A 238 16.99 6.99 -4.72
CA ASP A 238 17.88 6.00 -4.14
C ASP A 238 17.06 4.79 -3.70
N HIS A 239 17.23 3.69 -4.43
CA HIS A 239 16.49 2.47 -4.23
C HIS A 239 17.18 1.51 -3.24
N GLU A 240 18.15 1.94 -2.41
CA GLU A 240 18.86 0.99 -1.50
C GLU A 240 17.91 0.16 -0.62
N GLU A 241 16.96 0.80 0.08
CA GLU A 241 15.94 0.09 0.89
C GLU A 241 14.97 -0.73 -0.01
N PRO A 242 14.33 -0.16 -1.06
CA PRO A 242 13.50 -0.91 -1.99
C PRO A 242 14.18 -2.13 -2.62
N LEU A 243 15.43 -2.00 -3.08
CA LEU A 243 16.22 -3.07 -3.70
C LEU A 243 16.62 -4.13 -2.69
N SER A 244 16.91 -3.75 -1.44
CA SER A 244 17.19 -4.72 -0.37
C SER A 244 15.97 -5.58 -0.08
N ALA A 245 14.78 -4.96 0.03
CA ALA A 245 13.52 -5.67 0.18
C ALA A 245 13.20 -6.56 -1.05
N LEU A 246 13.46 -6.06 -2.25
CA LEU A 246 13.25 -6.79 -3.49
C LEU A 246 14.13 -8.05 -3.57
N ARG A 247 15.44 -7.94 -3.27
CA ARG A 247 16.37 -9.08 -3.29
C ARG A 247 15.94 -10.19 -2.35
N TRP A 248 15.47 -9.84 -1.16
CA TRP A 248 14.94 -10.82 -0.20
C TRP A 248 13.68 -11.50 -0.75
N LEU A 249 12.72 -10.75 -1.30
CA LEU A 249 11.52 -11.34 -1.89
C LEU A 249 11.85 -12.25 -3.09
N GLN A 250 12.83 -11.88 -3.90
CA GLN A 250 13.30 -12.70 -5.02
C GLN A 250 13.97 -13.99 -4.54
N SER A 251 14.81 -13.93 -3.50
CA SER A 251 15.47 -15.14 -2.95
C SER A 251 14.51 -16.13 -2.32
N GLU A 252 13.37 -15.66 -1.82
CA GLU A 252 12.31 -16.48 -1.25
C GLU A 252 11.24 -16.89 -2.28
N GLU A 253 11.41 -16.56 -3.56
CA GLU A 253 10.42 -16.81 -4.63
C GLU A 253 9.04 -16.16 -4.36
N LEU A 254 9.05 -15.06 -3.59
CA LEU A 254 7.87 -14.27 -3.19
C LEU A 254 7.68 -13.02 -4.05
N TRP A 255 8.26 -12.97 -5.26
CA TRP A 255 8.15 -11.82 -6.16
C TRP A 255 7.87 -12.25 -7.61
N ALA A 256 6.99 -11.51 -8.28
CA ALA A 256 6.53 -11.84 -9.63
C ALA A 256 6.64 -10.69 -10.65
N LEU A 257 7.09 -9.50 -10.24
CA LEU A 257 7.12 -8.32 -11.13
C LEU A 257 8.49 -8.05 -11.73
N GLY A 258 9.47 -8.91 -11.46
CA GLY A 258 10.80 -8.79 -12.01
C GLY A 258 11.70 -7.81 -11.27
N ASP A 259 12.76 -7.37 -11.96
CA ASP A 259 13.73 -6.42 -11.43
C ASP A 259 13.17 -4.98 -11.44
N LEU A 260 13.80 -4.09 -10.66
CA LEU A 260 13.50 -2.67 -10.61
C LEU A 260 14.67 -1.86 -11.19
N PRO A 261 14.63 -1.49 -12.49
CA PRO A 261 15.61 -0.58 -13.07
C PRO A 261 15.47 0.84 -12.50
N ASP A 262 16.57 1.61 -12.54
CA ASP A 262 16.55 3.01 -12.15
C ASP A 262 15.55 3.82 -12.99
N GLY A 263 14.80 4.72 -12.34
CA GLY A 263 13.79 5.56 -13.01
C GLY A 263 12.48 4.86 -13.33
N ILE A 264 12.37 3.56 -13.03
CA ILE A 264 11.14 2.76 -13.18
C ILE A 264 10.47 2.59 -11.82
N GLU A 265 9.14 2.54 -11.81
CA GLU A 265 8.36 2.04 -10.67
C GLU A 265 7.60 0.76 -11.07
N PHE A 266 7.36 -0.13 -10.11
CA PHE A 266 6.49 -1.28 -10.37
C PHE A 266 5.04 -0.80 -10.54
N LEU A 267 4.34 -1.45 -11.46
CA LEU A 267 2.93 -1.22 -11.72
C LEU A 267 2.11 -2.42 -11.26
N LEU A 268 1.10 -2.16 -10.44
CA LEU A 268 0.13 -3.17 -10.03
C LEU A 268 -1.28 -2.62 -10.26
N VAL A 269 -2.04 -3.29 -11.13
CA VAL A 269 -3.47 -3.03 -11.36
C VAL A 269 -4.23 -4.35 -11.32
N PHE A 270 -5.30 -4.43 -10.54
CA PHE A 270 -6.08 -5.65 -10.38
C PHE A 270 -7.55 -5.35 -10.07
N GLU A 271 -8.40 -6.31 -10.41
CA GLU A 271 -9.79 -6.34 -9.96
C GLU A 271 -9.88 -6.97 -8.57
N ALA A 272 -10.81 -6.47 -7.75
CA ALA A 272 -11.19 -7.10 -6.51
C ALA A 272 -12.71 -7.21 -6.38
N PRO A 273 -13.23 -8.27 -5.75
CA PRO A 273 -14.66 -8.40 -5.53
C PRO A 273 -15.18 -7.28 -4.63
N ARG A 274 -16.37 -6.77 -4.94
CA ARG A 274 -17.07 -5.77 -4.11
C ARG A 274 -17.14 -6.25 -2.66
N ARG A 275 -16.91 -5.34 -1.71
CA ARG A 275 -16.97 -5.68 -0.29
C ARG A 275 -18.41 -6.06 0.07
N ARG A 276 -18.65 -7.33 0.40
CA ARG A 276 -19.98 -7.78 0.86
C ARG A 276 -20.31 -7.06 2.16
N SER A 277 -21.51 -6.49 2.27
CA SER A 277 -22.04 -6.06 3.57
C SER A 277 -22.08 -7.30 4.46
N ARG A 278 -21.38 -7.27 5.59
CA ARG A 278 -21.76 -8.12 6.73
C ARG A 278 -23.17 -7.66 7.09
N SER A 279 -24.18 -8.42 6.67
CA SER A 279 -25.48 -8.30 7.32
C SER A 279 -25.22 -8.56 8.79
N LEU A 280 -25.51 -7.57 9.64
CA LEU A 280 -25.75 -7.84 11.04
C LEU A 280 -26.92 -8.81 11.04
N SER A 281 -26.62 -10.10 11.18
CA SER A 281 -27.64 -11.10 11.49
C SER A 281 -28.26 -10.63 12.79
N GLY A 282 -29.45 -10.03 12.69
CA GLY A 282 -30.16 -9.48 13.81
C GLY A 282 -30.22 -10.53 14.91
N HIS A 283 -29.74 -10.16 16.09
CA HIS A 283 -30.21 -10.81 17.31
C HIS A 283 -31.73 -10.66 17.31
N ARG A 284 -32.42 -11.71 16.86
CA ARG A 284 -33.84 -11.87 17.08
C ARG A 284 -34.00 -12.11 18.57
N VAL A 285 -34.11 -11.03 19.33
CA VAL A 285 -34.69 -11.06 20.67
C VAL A 285 -36.09 -11.62 20.49
N GLN A 286 -36.29 -12.89 20.84
CA GLN A 286 -37.63 -13.43 21.01
C GLN A 286 -38.25 -12.72 22.21
N VAL A 287 -39.00 -11.65 21.94
CA VAL A 287 -40.00 -11.14 22.87
C VAL A 287 -41.10 -12.20 22.92
N ARG A 288 -41.18 -12.94 24.03
CA ARG A 288 -42.33 -13.78 24.35
C ARG A 288 -43.48 -12.84 24.73
N GLU A 289 -44.49 -12.76 23.89
CA GLU A 289 -45.77 -12.17 24.28
C GLU A 289 -46.55 -13.11 25.22
N PRO A 290 -47.36 -12.57 26.15
CA PRO A 290 -48.13 -13.37 27.10
C PRO A 290 -49.30 -14.05 26.39
N ARG A 291 -49.56 -15.32 26.74
CA ARG A 291 -50.77 -16.03 26.34
C ARG A 291 -51.88 -15.69 27.33
N ASP A 292 -52.85 -14.90 26.89
CA ASP A 292 -54.14 -14.76 27.55
C ASP A 292 -55.21 -15.58 26.81
N GLY A 293 -55.91 -16.39 27.61
CA GLY A 293 -57.35 -16.60 27.49
C GLY A 293 -57.85 -17.62 26.48
N ASP A 294 -58.02 -18.87 26.92
CA ASP A 294 -59.23 -19.63 26.57
C ASP A 294 -59.63 -20.54 27.73
N PHE A 295 -60.54 -20.03 28.58
CA PHE A 295 -61.24 -20.81 29.61
C PHE A 295 -62.72 -20.81 29.23
N SER A 296 -63.18 -21.91 28.64
CA SER A 296 -64.61 -22.21 28.63
C SER A 296 -64.89 -23.69 28.40
N ARG A 297 -65.75 -24.21 29.29
CA ARG A 297 -66.53 -25.48 29.27
C ARG A 297 -65.74 -26.71 29.71
N LYS A 298 -66.23 -27.60 30.58
CA LYS A 298 -67.56 -27.86 31.18
C LYS A 298 -67.35 -28.92 32.27
N ALA A 299 -68.06 -28.84 33.40
CA ALA A 299 -68.46 -30.03 34.17
C ALA A 299 -69.67 -29.69 35.03
N LEU A 300 -70.83 -30.19 34.61
CA LEU A 300 -71.97 -30.55 35.44
C LEU A 300 -72.14 -32.05 35.24
N SER A 301 -72.41 -32.75 36.35
CA SER A 301 -72.50 -34.21 36.58
C SER A 301 -71.19 -34.97 36.64
#